data_AF-A0A915KFJ4-F1
#
_entry.id   AF-A0A915KFJ4-F1
#
_cell.length_a   1.000
_cell.length_b   1.000
_cell.length_c   1.000
_cell.angle_alpha   90.00
_cell.angle_beta   90.00
_cell.angle_gamma   90.00
#
_symmetry.space_group_name_H-M   'P 1'
#
loop_
_entity.id
_entity.type
_entity.pdbx_description
1 polymer ?
#
loop_
_entity_poly.entity_id
_entity_poly.type
_entity_poly.pdbx_seq_one_letter_code
_entity_poly.pdbx_strand_id
1 'polypeptide(L)'
;MLKMVGEAACAYPKDFNVHPGLARFMKLRAEMVHKRLADWALGEALAFGSLMVGGVHVRLSGQDSERGAFSHRHYVLHDQKVDKKVHVALNNISAQQVRILALMRYTYFLSGSRL
;
A
#
# COMPACT_ATOMS: atom_id res chain seq x y z
N MET A 1 -10.05 -2.81 15.76
CA MET A 1 -8.91 -3.32 14.96
C MET A 1 -9.09 -3.07 13.46
N LEU A 2 -10.02 -3.73 12.76
CA LEU A 2 -10.13 -3.62 11.29
C LEU A 2 -10.39 -2.19 10.77
N LYS A 3 -11.21 -1.40 11.46
CA LYS A 3 -11.45 0.00 11.10
C LYS A 3 -10.15 0.83 11.09
N MET A 4 -9.28 0.63 12.08
CA MET A 4 -7.97 1.29 12.19
C MET A 4 -7.06 0.92 11.00
N VAL A 5 -7.03 -0.37 10.63
CA VAL A 5 -6.27 -0.84 9.46
C VAL A 5 -6.80 -0.20 8.18
N GLY A 6 -8.14 -0.18 8.00
CA GLY A 6 -8.77 0.42 6.82
C GLY A 6 -8.51 1.93 6.71
N GLU A 7 -8.59 2.66 7.82
CA GLU A 7 -8.29 4.09 7.87
C GLU A 7 -6.81 4.36 7.53
N ALA A 8 -5.88 3.59 8.10
CA ALA A 8 -4.46 3.70 7.80
C ALA A 8 -4.14 3.36 6.34
N ALA A 9 -4.79 2.34 5.76
CA ALA A 9 -4.62 1.94 4.36
C ALA A 9 -5.06 3.03 3.37
N CYS A 10 -5.93 3.95 3.79
CA CYS A 10 -6.44 5.06 2.97
C CYS A 10 -5.77 6.40 3.30
N ALA A 11 -4.91 6.44 4.32
CA ALA A 11 -4.31 7.66 4.82
C ALA A 11 -2.91 7.90 4.22
N TYR A 12 -2.60 9.18 4.02
CA TYR A 12 -1.28 9.65 3.61
C TYR A 12 -0.97 11.01 4.28
N PRO A 13 0.30 11.39 4.40
CA PRO A 13 0.71 12.64 5.05
C PRO A 13 0.11 13.87 4.35
N LYS A 14 -0.23 14.92 5.10
CA LYS A 14 -0.83 16.15 4.55
C LYS A 14 0.09 16.88 3.55
N ASP A 15 1.40 16.71 3.72
CA ASP A 15 2.46 17.25 2.88
C ASP A 15 2.82 16.34 1.68
N PHE A 16 1.99 15.33 1.38
CA PHE A 16 2.22 14.38 0.30
C PHE A 16 1.43 14.78 -0.96
N ASN A 17 2.14 15.03 -2.07
CA ASN A 17 1.52 15.40 -3.34
C ASN A 17 1.10 14.13 -4.11
N VAL A 18 -0.03 13.54 -3.74
CA VAL A 18 -0.58 12.38 -4.44
C VAL A 18 -1.26 12.77 -5.76
N HIS A 19 -1.28 11.86 -6.74
CA HIS A 19 -2.04 12.05 -7.98
C HIS A 19 -3.54 12.30 -7.70
N PRO A 20 -4.20 13.29 -8.33
CA PRO A 20 -5.59 13.66 -8.01
C PRO A 20 -6.60 12.51 -8.14
N GLY A 21 -6.46 11.66 -9.16
CA GLY A 21 -7.30 10.48 -9.33
C GLY A 21 -7.15 9.47 -8.19
N LEU A 22 -5.93 9.35 -7.65
CA LEU A 22 -5.64 8.47 -6.53
C LEU A 22 -6.14 9.07 -5.20
N ALA A 23 -6.07 10.39 -5.02
CA ALA A 23 -6.68 11.06 -3.88
C ALA A 23 -8.20 10.78 -3.79
N ARG A 24 -8.90 10.91 -4.93
CA ARG A 24 -10.33 10.61 -5.02
C ARG A 24 -10.62 9.15 -4.65
N PHE A 25 -9.80 8.24 -5.16
CA PHE A 25 -9.91 6.81 -4.88
C PHE A 25 -9.70 6.48 -3.39
N MET A 26 -8.68 7.07 -2.75
CA MET A 26 -8.43 6.90 -1.31
C MET A 26 -9.58 7.43 -0.46
N LYS A 27 -10.16 8.58 -0.85
CA LYS A 27 -11.34 9.14 -0.17
C LYS A 27 -12.55 8.20 -0.26
N LEU A 28 -12.82 7.64 -1.45
CA LEU A 28 -13.89 6.66 -1.64
C LEU A 28 -13.70 5.42 -0.74
N ARG A 29 -12.47 4.92 -0.63
CA ARG A 29 -12.17 3.80 0.28
C ARG A 29 -12.35 4.16 1.75
N ALA A 30 -11.94 5.34 2.18
CA ALA A 30 -12.17 5.80 3.54
C ALA A 30 -13.68 5.82 3.87
N GLU A 31 -14.51 6.30 2.94
CA GLU A 31 -15.97 6.24 3.08
C GLU A 31 -16.50 4.80 3.15
N MET A 32 -15.96 3.88 2.35
CA MET A 32 -16.33 2.45 2.42
C MET A 32 -15.99 1.84 3.79
N VAL A 33 -14.81 2.13 4.34
CA VAL A 33 -14.41 1.70 5.69
C VAL A 33 -15.43 2.17 6.73
N HIS A 34 -15.87 3.44 6.65
CA HIS A 34 -16.89 3.97 7.56
C HIS A 34 -18.24 3.29 7.41
N LYS A 35 -18.63 2.94 6.17
CA LYS A 35 -19.87 2.21 5.85
C LYS A 35 -19.78 0.71 6.09
N ARG A 36 -18.63 0.18 6.55
CA ARG A 36 -18.34 -1.26 6.69
C ARG A 36 -18.51 -2.05 5.39
N LEU A 37 -18.19 -1.40 4.27
CA LEU A 37 -18.10 -2.01 2.95
C LEU A 37 -16.63 -2.24 2.60
N ALA A 38 -16.35 -3.24 1.76
CA ALA A 38 -15.02 -3.50 1.24
C ALA A 38 -15.08 -3.91 -0.23
N ASP A 39 -14.19 -3.33 -1.04
CA ASP A 39 -13.83 -3.89 -2.34
C ASP A 39 -12.74 -4.95 -2.13
N TRP A 40 -12.33 -5.62 -3.21
CA TRP A 40 -11.32 -6.67 -3.14
C TRP A 40 -10.01 -6.20 -2.48
N ALA A 41 -9.52 -5.03 -2.90
CA ALA A 41 -8.22 -4.53 -2.49
C ALA A 41 -8.22 -3.92 -1.08
N LEU A 42 -9.35 -3.36 -0.62
CA LEU A 42 -9.55 -3.01 0.78
C LEU A 42 -9.64 -4.27 1.63
N GLY A 43 -10.35 -5.31 1.17
CA GLY A 43 -10.37 -6.62 1.85
C GLY A 43 -8.97 -7.22 2.01
N GLU A 44 -8.18 -7.19 0.93
CA GLU A 44 -6.77 -7.59 0.93
C GLU A 44 -5.95 -6.77 1.95
N ALA A 45 -6.12 -5.45 1.96
CA ALA A 45 -5.42 -4.55 2.89
C ALA A 45 -5.78 -4.83 4.36
N LEU A 46 -7.05 -5.11 4.64
CA LEU A 46 -7.54 -5.47 5.96
C LEU A 46 -6.93 -6.79 6.44
N ALA A 47 -6.87 -7.80 5.55
CA ALA A 47 -6.26 -9.09 5.85
C ALA A 47 -4.77 -8.92 6.20
N PHE A 48 -3.98 -8.31 5.31
CA PHE A 48 -2.55 -8.11 5.57
C PHE A 48 -2.28 -7.22 6.77
N GLY A 49 -3.00 -6.10 6.91
CA GLY A 49 -2.78 -5.19 8.04
C GLY A 49 -3.13 -5.84 9.38
N SER A 50 -4.14 -6.72 9.45
CA SER A 50 -4.45 -7.46 10.68
C SER A 50 -3.33 -8.45 11.07
N LEU A 51 -2.74 -9.14 10.09
CA LEU A 51 -1.57 -10.00 10.31
C LEU A 51 -0.36 -9.19 10.81
N MET A 52 -0.12 -8.03 10.20
CA MET A 52 1.00 -7.14 10.58
C MET A 52 0.85 -6.58 12.00
N VAL A 53 -0.37 -6.22 12.40
CA VAL A 53 -0.65 -5.80 13.78
C VAL A 53 -0.47 -6.97 14.75
N GLY A 54 -0.77 -8.20 14.32
CA GLY A 54 -0.51 -9.43 15.08
C GLY A 54 0.95 -9.89 15.11
N GLY A 55 1.89 -9.13 14.54
CA GLY A 55 3.31 -9.47 14.53
C GLY A 55 3.75 -10.43 13.43
N VAL A 56 2.88 -10.73 12.46
CA VAL A 56 3.19 -11.62 11.33
C VAL A 56 3.69 -10.82 10.13
N HIS A 57 4.91 -11.13 9.69
CA HIS A 57 5.52 -10.46 8.55
C HIS A 57 4.81 -10.82 7.24
N VAL A 58 4.51 -9.82 6.42
CA VAL A 58 3.92 -9.99 5.09
C VAL A 58 4.92 -9.53 4.03
N ARG A 59 5.17 -10.39 3.03
CA ARG A 59 6.00 -10.07 1.88
C ARG A 59 5.20 -10.29 0.60
N LEU A 60 5.08 -9.23 -0.20
CA LEU A 60 4.50 -9.26 -1.53
C LEU A 60 5.64 -9.06 -2.54
N SER A 61 5.81 -10.00 -3.45
CA SER A 61 6.80 -9.89 -4.52
C SER A 61 6.16 -10.21 -5.85
N GLY A 62 6.44 -9.38 -6.85
CA GLY A 62 5.93 -9.55 -8.20
C GLY A 62 6.07 -8.27 -9.00
N GLN A 63 5.96 -8.40 -10.32
CA GLN A 63 5.92 -7.25 -11.21
C GLN A 63 4.70 -6.38 -10.87
N ASP A 64 4.91 -5.07 -10.76
CA ASP A 64 3.88 -4.08 -10.40
C ASP A 64 3.11 -4.39 -9.10
N SER A 65 3.67 -5.22 -8.19
CA SER A 65 2.98 -5.65 -6.97
C SER A 65 2.68 -4.51 -5.98
N GLU A 66 3.36 -3.37 -6.09
CA GLU A 66 3.15 -2.19 -5.24
C GLU A 66 1.87 -1.42 -5.60
N ARG A 67 1.63 -1.21 -6.91
CA ARG A 67 0.43 -0.56 -7.46
C ARG A 67 -0.72 -1.56 -7.67
N GLY A 68 -0.37 -2.81 -7.98
CA GLY A 68 -1.25 -3.83 -8.54
C GLY A 68 -1.33 -3.68 -10.07
N ALA A 69 -1.35 -4.81 -10.79
CA ALA A 69 -1.43 -4.83 -12.26
C ALA A 69 -2.66 -4.06 -12.79
N PHE A 70 -3.80 -4.17 -12.09
CA PHE A 70 -5.03 -3.45 -12.42
C PHE A 70 -5.20 -2.11 -11.67
N SER A 71 -4.12 -1.54 -11.12
CA SER A 71 -4.16 -0.29 -10.34
C SER A 71 -5.22 -0.28 -9.24
N HIS A 72 -5.41 -1.42 -8.58
CA HIS A 72 -6.41 -1.58 -7.52
C HIS A 72 -5.80 -1.45 -6.13
N ARG A 73 -4.50 -1.68 -5.95
CA ARG A 73 -3.91 -1.88 -4.63
C ARG A 73 -3.41 -0.58 -4.03
N HIS A 74 -2.47 0.08 -4.70
CA HIS A 74 -1.84 1.33 -4.26
C HIS A 74 -1.29 1.28 -2.82
N TYR A 75 -0.54 0.23 -2.47
CA TYR A 75 0.10 0.14 -1.14
C TYR A 75 1.29 1.07 -0.97
N VAL A 76 1.96 1.37 -2.08
CA VAL A 76 3.03 2.37 -2.16
C VAL A 76 2.49 3.55 -2.96
N LEU A 77 2.49 4.72 -2.33
CA LEU A 77 2.17 6.00 -2.97
C LEU A 77 3.47 6.71 -3.33
N HIS A 78 3.49 7.36 -4.49
CA HIS A 78 4.63 8.14 -4.95
C HIS A 78 4.23 9.62 -5.02
N ASP A 79 5.06 10.49 -4.44
CA ASP A 79 4.86 11.94 -4.50
C ASP A 79 5.12 12.44 -5.93
N GLN A 80 4.22 13.28 -6.44
CA GLN A 80 4.29 13.81 -7.81
C GLN A 80 5.30 14.96 -7.97
N LYS A 81 5.70 15.60 -6.88
CA LYS A 81 6.60 16.78 -6.90
C LYS A 81 7.99 16.46 -6.36
N VAL A 82 8.09 15.54 -5.41
CA VAL A 82 9.36 15.16 -4.78
C VAL A 82 9.78 13.79 -5.29
N ASP A 83 10.86 13.76 -6.07
CA ASP A 83 11.41 12.51 -6.60
C ASP A 83 11.76 11.53 -5.47
N LYS A 84 11.49 10.23 -5.70
CA LYS A 84 11.72 9.10 -4.78
C LYS A 84 11.04 9.20 -3.41
N LYS A 85 10.21 10.22 -3.14
CA LYS A 85 9.41 10.28 -1.91
C LYS A 85 8.26 9.29 -2.02
N VAL A 86 8.31 8.25 -1.18
CA VAL A 86 7.31 7.18 -1.13
C VAL A 86 6.62 7.13 0.22
N HIS A 87 5.34 6.78 0.21
CA HIS A 87 4.56 6.50 1.41
C HIS A 87 3.96 5.11 1.32
N VAL A 88 4.26 4.25 2.29
CA VAL A 88 3.69 2.89 2.37
C VAL A 88 2.55 2.90 3.38
N ALA A 89 1.31 2.86 2.89
CA ALA A 89 0.11 3.08 3.71
C ALA A 89 0.02 2.07 4.87
N LEU A 90 0.20 0.78 4.58
CA LEU A 90 0.09 -0.29 5.57
C LEU A 90 1.23 -0.32 6.60
N ASN A 91 2.32 0.45 6.43
CA ASN A 91 3.40 0.53 7.42
C ASN A 91 3.13 1.54 8.55
N ASN A 92 1.99 2.23 8.52
CA ASN A 92 1.63 3.30 9.46
C ASN A 92 0.29 3.03 10.18
N ILE A 93 0.01 1.78 10.60
CA ILE A 93 -1.22 1.42 11.32
C ILE A 93 -1.04 1.55 12.84
N SER A 94 0.10 1.12 13.39
CA SER A 94 0.46 1.12 14.81
C SER A 94 1.98 1.23 14.98
N ALA A 95 2.45 1.72 16.13
CA ALA A 95 3.88 1.84 16.42
C ALA A 95 4.58 0.47 16.63
N GLN A 96 3.84 -0.55 17.08
CA GLN A 96 4.37 -1.88 17.41
C GLN A 96 4.20 -2.93 16.30
N GLN A 97 3.60 -2.56 15.18
CA GLN A 97 3.36 -3.51 14.08
C GLN A 97 4.66 -3.96 13.41
N VAL A 98 4.61 -5.11 12.73
CA VAL A 98 5.65 -5.47 11.77
C VAL A 98 5.43 -4.82 10.40
N ARG A 99 6.49 -4.70 9.60
CA ARG A 99 6.47 -4.01 8.31
C ARG A 99 6.10 -4.96 7.17
N ILE A 100 5.37 -4.43 6.19
CA ILE A 100 5.17 -5.09 4.89
C ILE A 100 6.36 -4.79 3.99
N LEU A 101 6.82 -5.84 3.29
CA LEU A 101 7.80 -5.71 2.22
C LEU A 101 7.06 -5.94 0.89
N ALA A 102 6.73 -4.86 0.20
CA ALA A 102 6.30 -4.92 -1.19
C ALA A 102 7.54 -4.66 -2.07
N LEU A 103 7.96 -5.67 -2.82
CA LEU A 103 9.12 -5.57 -3.72
C LEU A 103 8.64 -5.68 -5.16
N MET A 104 8.72 -4.57 -5.89
CA MET A 104 8.73 -4.62 -7.34
C MET A 104 10.02 -5.29 -7.83
N ARG A 105 9.92 -6.56 -8.26
CA ARG A 105 10.98 -7.17 -9.05
C ARG A 105 10.81 -6.70 -10.49
N TYR A 106 11.68 -5.81 -10.94
CA TYR A 106 11.97 -5.72 -12.37
C TYR A 106 12.65 -7.04 -12.77
N THR A 107 12.13 -7.71 -13.78
CA THR A 107 12.68 -8.96 -14.34
C THR A 107 14.01 -8.72 -15.07
N TYR A 108 14.98 -8.06 -14.43
CA TYR A 108 16.38 -8.11 -14.85
C TYR A 108 17.06 -9.25 -14.10
N PHE A 109 16.72 -10.49 -14.46
CA PHE A 109 17.43 -11.70 -14.01
C PHE A 109 18.09 -12.45 -15.17
N LEU A 110 18.33 -11.80 -16.32
CA LEU A 110 19.18 -12.32 -17.39
C LEU A 110 19.86 -11.17 -18.14
N SER A 111 21.01 -10.72 -17.63
CA SER A 111 22.19 -10.43 -18.45
C SER A 111 23.37 -10.26 -17.50
N GLY A 112 23.92 -11.40 -17.08
CA GLY A 112 25.31 -11.42 -16.69
C GLY A 112 26.14 -11.20 -17.94
N SER A 113 26.69 -10.02 -18.10
CA SER A 113 27.87 -9.81 -18.92
C SER A 113 28.92 -9.17 -18.02
N ARG A 114 29.67 -10.05 -17.34
CA ARG A 114 31.06 -9.75 -17.05
C ARG A 114 31.71 -9.46 -18.40
N LEU A 115 32.27 -8.27 -18.57
CA LEU A 115 33.59 -7.96 -19.09
C LEU A 115 33.86 -6.49 -18.80
#